data_AF-A0A7C4FGR8-F1
#
_entry.id   AF-A0A7C4FGR8-F1
#
_cell.length_a   1.000
_cell.length_b   1.000
_cell.length_c   1.000
_cell.angle_alpha   90.00
_cell.angle_beta   90.00
_cell.angle_gamma   90.00
#
_symmetry.space_group_name_H-M   'P 1'
#
loop_
_entity.id
_entity.type
_entity.pdbx_description
1 polymer ?
#
loop_
_entity_poly.entity_id
_entity_poly.type
_entity_poly.pdbx_seq_one_letter_code
_entity_poly.pdbx_strand_id
1 'polypeptide(L)'
;MCSNDMWVWSTWVKTPLLKGRDLVIASACLRFVNSEIVEKIARDKVVLVACPEREHPALYGKIASIVRSLKPRSITVVTIDGSPHCLQLHAAVNEAEYILGEKLSKRHYVVVDGRDLHEISPDTVRVARYLHLVEKLVRERPEILAELEEHSLEYRQAREKSES
;
A
#
# COMPACT_ATOMS: atom_id res chain seq x y z
N MET A 1 -9.31 -22.34 -5.41
CA MET A 1 -8.02 -22.74 -4.80
C MET A 1 -8.00 -22.16 -3.39
N CYS A 2 -7.81 -22.99 -2.35
CA CYS A 2 -7.72 -22.54 -0.97
C CYS A 2 -6.56 -21.54 -0.82
N SER A 3 -6.88 -20.29 -0.51
CA SER A 3 -5.93 -19.21 -0.27
C SER A 3 -5.18 -19.46 1.05
N ASN A 4 -4.01 -20.11 1.00
CA ASN A 4 -3.06 -20.13 2.12
C ASN A 4 -2.33 -18.78 2.15
N ASP A 5 -3.06 -17.75 2.55
CA ASP A 5 -2.52 -16.40 2.58
C ASP A 5 -1.61 -16.24 3.77
N MET A 6 -0.36 -15.88 3.48
CA MET A 6 0.57 -15.49 4.51
C MET A 6 0.22 -14.07 4.95
N TRP A 7 -0.07 -13.89 6.24
CA TRP A 7 -0.31 -12.55 6.80
C TRP A 7 1.01 -11.92 7.21
N VAL A 8 1.23 -10.64 6.89
CA VAL A 8 2.47 -9.94 7.26
C VAL A 8 2.71 -10.06 8.77
N TRP A 9 1.69 -9.79 9.59
CA TRP A 9 1.83 -9.82 11.05
C TRP A 9 2.17 -11.22 11.59
N SER A 10 1.47 -12.24 11.13
CA SER A 10 1.60 -13.63 11.62
C SER A 10 2.72 -14.44 10.97
N THR A 11 3.45 -13.87 10.00
CA THR A 11 4.54 -14.58 9.31
C THR A 11 5.81 -14.64 10.16
N TRP A 12 6.41 -15.83 10.27
CA TRP A 12 7.75 -15.97 10.84
C TRP A 12 8.81 -15.37 9.90
N VAL A 13 9.50 -14.33 10.36
CA VAL A 13 10.40 -13.52 9.51
C VAL A 13 11.65 -14.24 9.03
N LYS A 14 11.89 -15.50 9.44
CA LYS A 14 13.03 -16.32 8.98
C LYS A 14 12.59 -17.52 8.14
N THR A 15 11.33 -17.57 7.72
CA THR A 15 10.78 -18.69 6.94
C THR A 15 11.51 -18.85 5.59
N PRO A 16 11.93 -20.07 5.21
CA PRO A 16 12.56 -20.31 3.91
C PRO A 16 11.68 -19.93 2.72
N LEU A 17 10.34 -19.90 2.90
CA LEU A 17 9.36 -19.60 1.85
C LEU A 17 9.53 -18.22 1.22
N LEU A 18 10.10 -17.26 1.95
CA LEU A 18 10.26 -15.87 1.51
C LEU A 18 11.70 -15.51 1.12
N LYS A 19 12.67 -16.38 1.42
CA LYS A 19 14.09 -16.06 1.29
C LYS A 19 14.48 -15.86 -0.16
N GLY A 20 14.98 -14.66 -0.51
CA GLY A 20 15.38 -14.33 -1.88
C GLY A 20 14.26 -14.42 -2.92
N ARG A 21 13.00 -14.28 -2.51
CA ARG A 21 11.83 -14.31 -3.40
C ARG A 21 11.38 -12.89 -3.77
N ASP A 22 10.57 -12.79 -4.82
CA ASP A 22 9.80 -11.58 -5.11
C ASP A 22 8.52 -11.61 -4.29
N LEU A 23 8.27 -10.52 -3.56
CA LEU A 23 7.15 -10.42 -2.63
C LEU A 23 6.08 -9.46 -3.18
N VAL A 24 4.82 -9.79 -2.90
CA VAL A 24 3.69 -8.85 -3.00
C VAL A 24 3.16 -8.63 -1.60
N ILE A 25 3.03 -7.38 -1.18
CA ILE A 25 2.31 -7.00 0.03
C ILE A 25 1.00 -6.36 -0.42
N ALA A 26 -0.11 -7.06 -0.22
CA ALA A 26 -1.44 -6.63 -0.65
C ALA A 26 -2.31 -6.21 0.53
N SER A 27 -3.15 -5.18 0.35
CA SER A 27 -4.23 -4.94 1.33
C SER A 27 -5.19 -6.12 1.34
N ALA A 28 -5.54 -6.61 2.54
CA ALA A 28 -6.31 -7.85 2.70
C ALA A 28 -7.69 -7.76 2.02
N CYS A 29 -8.32 -6.58 2.02
CA CYS A 29 -9.62 -6.35 1.38
C CYS A 29 -9.57 -6.46 -0.14
N LEU A 30 -8.41 -6.24 -0.78
CA LEU A 30 -8.32 -6.11 -2.24
C LEU A 30 -8.76 -7.38 -2.98
N ARG A 31 -8.61 -8.55 -2.36
CA ARG A 31 -9.07 -9.82 -2.95
C ARG A 31 -10.57 -9.92 -3.10
N PHE A 32 -11.31 -9.28 -2.20
CA PHE A 32 -12.76 -9.22 -2.25
C PHE A 32 -13.25 -8.13 -3.20
N VAL A 33 -12.46 -7.09 -3.39
CA VAL A 33 -12.76 -6.00 -4.33
C VAL A 33 -12.46 -6.42 -5.76
N ASN A 34 -11.27 -6.97 -6.00
CA ASN A 34 -10.79 -7.37 -7.32
C ASN A 34 -9.70 -8.45 -7.23
N SER A 35 -10.12 -9.72 -7.25
CA SER A 35 -9.20 -10.86 -7.19
C SER A 35 -8.29 -10.97 -8.43
N GLU A 36 -8.78 -10.56 -9.60
CA GLU A 36 -8.03 -10.66 -10.87
C GLU A 36 -6.77 -9.80 -10.85
N ILE A 37 -6.84 -8.57 -10.33
CA ILE A 37 -5.67 -7.69 -10.17
C ILE A 37 -4.64 -8.34 -9.25
N VAL A 38 -5.09 -8.90 -8.12
CA VAL A 38 -4.20 -9.56 -7.16
C VAL A 38 -3.51 -10.74 -7.83
N GLU A 39 -4.25 -11.60 -8.53
CA GLU A 39 -3.71 -12.75 -9.26
C GLU A 39 -2.70 -12.35 -10.34
N LYS A 40 -3.01 -11.29 -11.10
CA LYS A 40 -2.11 -10.76 -12.13
C LYS A 40 -0.80 -10.25 -11.54
N ILE A 41 -0.84 -9.50 -10.44
CA ILE A 41 0.35 -8.95 -9.78
C ILE A 41 1.15 -10.04 -9.05
N ALA A 42 0.44 -11.04 -8.51
CA ALA A 42 0.99 -12.15 -7.74
C ALA A 42 1.69 -13.23 -8.58
N ARG A 43 1.52 -13.22 -9.90
CA ARG A 43 2.13 -14.21 -10.80
C ARG A 43 3.63 -14.33 -10.54
N ASP A 44 4.07 -15.55 -10.21
CA ASP A 44 5.46 -15.93 -9.87
C ASP A 44 6.05 -15.30 -8.60
N LYS A 45 5.21 -14.65 -7.77
CA LYS A 45 5.61 -13.98 -6.52
C LYS A 45 4.95 -14.63 -5.31
N VAL A 46 5.49 -14.35 -4.12
CA VAL A 46 4.86 -14.76 -2.86
C VAL A 46 4.00 -13.61 -2.31
N VAL A 47 2.72 -13.87 -2.07
CA VAL A 47 1.78 -12.88 -1.58
C VAL A 47 1.71 -12.91 -0.06
N LEU A 48 1.94 -11.74 0.53
CA LEU A 48 1.66 -11.42 1.91
C LEU A 48 0.47 -10.46 1.95
N VAL A 49 -0.52 -10.75 2.79
CA VAL A 49 -1.66 -9.85 3.02
C VAL A 49 -1.51 -9.11 4.34
N ALA A 50 -2.01 -7.90 4.38
CA ALA A 50 -2.00 -7.08 5.60
C ALA A 50 -3.23 -6.16 5.63
N CYS A 51 -3.67 -5.82 6.84
CA CYS A 51 -4.75 -4.88 7.06
C CYS A 51 -4.35 -3.98 8.24
N PRO A 52 -3.79 -2.79 7.99
CA PRO A 52 -3.35 -1.90 9.06
C PRO A 52 -4.46 -1.46 10.02
N GLU A 53 -5.72 -1.57 9.61
CA GLU A 53 -6.90 -1.33 10.46
C GLU A 53 -7.14 -2.44 11.49
N ARG A 54 -6.75 -3.68 11.17
CA ARG A 54 -6.89 -4.86 12.03
C ARG A 54 -5.60 -5.21 12.77
N GLU A 55 -4.45 -4.89 12.19
CA GLU A 55 -3.13 -5.31 12.66
C GLU A 55 -2.44 -4.25 13.53
N HIS A 56 -1.43 -4.66 14.30
CA HIS A 56 -0.72 -3.76 15.20
C HIS A 56 0.10 -2.71 14.42
N PRO A 57 0.21 -1.46 14.90
CA PRO A 57 1.07 -0.41 14.32
C PRO A 57 2.55 -0.77 14.17
N ALA A 58 3.00 -1.88 14.77
CA ALA A 58 4.38 -2.37 14.67
C ALA A 58 4.69 -3.03 13.31
N LEU A 59 3.77 -2.91 12.34
CA LEU A 59 3.90 -3.31 10.96
C LEU A 59 5.20 -2.80 10.30
N TYR A 60 5.62 -1.57 10.62
CA TYR A 60 6.87 -0.96 10.13
C TYR A 60 8.09 -1.82 10.49
N GLY A 61 8.26 -2.11 11.78
CA GLY A 61 9.35 -2.96 12.27
C GLY A 61 9.24 -4.39 11.77
N LYS A 62 8.01 -4.91 11.60
CA LYS A 62 7.77 -6.24 11.04
C LYS A 62 8.26 -6.37 9.61
N ILE A 63 7.90 -5.41 8.74
CA ILE A 63 8.35 -5.39 7.33
C ILE A 63 9.87 -5.22 7.26
N ALA A 64 10.45 -4.30 8.04
CA ALA A 64 11.91 -4.15 8.11
C ALA A 64 12.61 -5.45 8.55
N SER A 65 12.03 -6.18 9.52
CA SER A 65 12.55 -7.47 9.98
C SER A 65 12.48 -8.56 8.92
N ILE A 66 11.39 -8.60 8.14
CA ILE A 66 11.24 -9.50 6.97
C ILE A 66 12.35 -9.20 5.97
N VAL A 67 12.53 -7.93 5.59
CA VAL A 67 13.53 -7.51 4.62
C VAL A 67 14.94 -7.89 5.09
N ARG A 68 15.32 -7.53 6.31
CA ARG A 68 16.65 -7.83 6.88
C ARG A 68 16.95 -9.33 6.90
N SER A 69 15.96 -10.12 7.31
CA SER A 69 16.14 -11.56 7.53
C SER A 69 16.14 -12.36 6.24
N LEU A 70 15.34 -11.96 5.26
CA LEU A 70 15.03 -12.78 4.08
C LEU A 70 15.64 -12.23 2.79
N LYS A 71 16.04 -10.96 2.76
CA LYS A 71 16.62 -10.26 1.60
C LYS A 71 15.82 -10.55 0.32
N PRO A 72 14.53 -10.18 0.26
CA PRO A 72 13.70 -10.41 -0.92
C PRO A 72 14.31 -9.73 -2.15
N ARG A 73 14.13 -10.34 -3.32
CA ARG A 73 14.62 -9.78 -4.60
C ARG A 73 13.91 -8.48 -4.98
N SER A 74 12.61 -8.43 -4.74
CA SER A 74 11.79 -7.25 -4.92
C SER A 74 10.56 -7.27 -4.02
N ILE A 75 9.98 -6.09 -3.77
CA ILE A 75 8.72 -5.93 -3.03
C ILE A 75 7.76 -5.10 -3.88
N THR A 76 6.61 -5.67 -4.20
CA THR A 76 5.48 -4.92 -4.80
C THR A 76 4.45 -4.66 -3.73
N VAL A 77 4.09 -3.41 -3.47
CA VAL A 77 2.95 -3.06 -2.59
C VAL A 77 1.74 -2.79 -3.48
N VAL A 78 0.59 -3.37 -3.16
CA VAL A 78 -0.67 -3.10 -3.86
C VAL A 78 -1.81 -2.92 -2.86
N THR A 79 -2.51 -1.80 -2.92
CA THR A 79 -3.66 -1.57 -2.02
C THR A 79 -4.86 -1.02 -2.77
N ILE A 80 -6.03 -1.04 -2.13
CA ILE A 80 -7.13 -0.17 -2.55
C ILE A 80 -6.70 1.29 -2.35
N ASP A 81 -7.11 2.17 -3.26
CA ASP A 81 -6.91 3.61 -3.09
C ASP A 81 -7.98 4.22 -2.17
N GLY A 82 -7.73 5.43 -1.64
CA GLY A 82 -8.67 6.17 -0.79
C GLY A 82 -8.81 5.66 0.65
N SER A 83 -8.25 4.50 1.00
CA SER A 83 -8.23 4.02 2.39
C SER A 83 -7.06 4.64 3.19
N PRO A 84 -7.32 5.40 4.28
CA PRO A 84 -6.26 6.03 5.06
C PRO A 84 -5.35 4.99 5.76
N HIS A 85 -5.88 3.80 6.06
CA HIS A 85 -5.13 2.71 6.67
C HIS A 85 -4.12 2.10 5.68
N CYS A 86 -4.52 1.95 4.41
CA CYS A 86 -3.71 1.29 3.38
C CYS A 86 -2.42 2.05 3.05
N LEU A 87 -2.44 3.39 3.17
CA LEU A 87 -1.23 4.22 3.01
C LEU A 87 -0.08 3.76 3.93
N GLN A 88 -0.39 3.21 5.11
CA GLN A 88 0.62 2.74 6.05
C GLN A 88 1.45 1.58 5.49
N LEU A 89 0.91 0.73 4.60
CA LEU A 89 1.67 -0.34 3.97
C LEU A 89 2.75 0.21 3.04
N HIS A 90 2.38 1.19 2.22
CA HIS A 90 3.30 1.89 1.34
C HIS A 90 4.39 2.60 2.14
N ALA A 91 3.98 3.34 3.18
CA ALA A 91 4.89 4.04 4.06
C ALA A 91 5.83 3.09 4.80
N ALA A 92 5.36 1.93 5.26
CA ALA A 92 6.19 0.96 5.98
C ALA A 92 7.27 0.32 5.09
N VAL A 93 6.97 0.04 3.83
CA VAL A 93 7.99 -0.46 2.89
C VAL A 93 9.02 0.62 2.55
N ASN A 94 8.61 1.89 2.43
CA ASN A 94 9.54 3.01 2.31
C ASN A 94 10.41 3.18 3.56
N GLU A 95 9.82 3.14 4.74
CA GLU A 95 10.50 3.30 6.02
C GLU A 95 11.50 2.16 6.29
N ALA A 96 11.25 0.96 5.75
CA ALA A 96 12.20 -0.14 5.86
C ALA A 96 13.58 0.24 5.29
N GLU A 97 13.66 1.06 4.23
CA GLU A 97 14.95 1.57 3.73
C GLU A 97 15.67 2.41 4.78
N TYR A 98 14.94 3.30 5.45
CA TYR A 98 15.47 4.17 6.49
C TYR A 98 15.94 3.37 7.70
N ILE A 99 15.11 2.42 8.18
CA ILE A 99 15.44 1.55 9.32
C ILE A 99 16.67 0.69 9.04
N LEU A 100 16.81 0.20 7.81
CA LEU A 100 17.86 -0.76 7.45
C LEU A 100 19.13 -0.09 6.92
N GLY A 101 19.05 1.17 6.50
CA GLY A 101 20.13 1.91 5.86
C GLY A 101 20.48 1.40 4.45
N GLU A 102 19.53 0.77 3.75
CA GLU A 102 19.76 0.19 2.42
C GLU A 102 18.59 0.46 1.47
N LYS A 103 18.89 0.60 0.16
CA LYS A 103 17.85 0.77 -0.87
C LYS A 103 17.19 -0.57 -1.19
N LEU A 104 15.87 -0.56 -1.36
CA LEU A 104 15.07 -1.72 -1.74
C LEU A 104 14.60 -1.61 -3.19
N SER A 105 14.64 -2.73 -3.91
CA SER A 105 13.92 -2.89 -5.17
C SER A 105 12.43 -2.99 -4.87
N LYS A 106 11.69 -1.88 -5.05
CA LYS A 106 10.27 -1.80 -4.70
C LYS A 106 9.44 -1.06 -5.73
N ARG A 107 8.17 -1.45 -5.84
CA ARG A 107 7.13 -0.76 -6.62
C ARG A 107 5.87 -0.62 -5.78
N HIS A 108 5.14 0.47 -5.99
CA HIS A 108 3.91 0.77 -5.27
C HIS A 108 2.77 0.90 -6.27
N TYR A 109 1.66 0.24 -6.00
CA TYR A 109 0.45 0.33 -6.81
C TYR A 109 -0.76 0.59 -5.94
N VAL A 110 -1.71 1.37 -6.45
CA VAL A 110 -3.03 1.53 -5.87
C VAL A 110 -4.09 1.10 -6.88
N VAL A 111 -5.21 0.62 -6.37
CA VAL A 111 -6.39 0.24 -7.17
C VAL A 111 -7.47 1.27 -6.92
N VAL A 112 -7.69 2.14 -7.90
CA VAL A 112 -8.72 3.20 -7.89
C VAL A 112 -10.07 2.57 -8.23
N ASP A 113 -11.11 2.92 -7.46
CA ASP A 113 -12.48 2.42 -7.60
C ASP A 113 -12.63 0.90 -7.73
N GLY A 114 -11.65 0.17 -7.18
CA GLY A 114 -11.60 -1.29 -7.26
C GLY A 114 -11.28 -1.86 -8.64
N ARG A 115 -10.87 -1.04 -9.61
CA ARG A 115 -10.71 -1.46 -11.02
C ARG A 115 -9.39 -1.02 -11.64
N ASP A 116 -9.01 0.23 -11.46
CA ASP A 116 -7.91 0.81 -12.23
C ASP A 116 -6.61 0.75 -11.42
N LEU A 117 -5.59 0.11 -12.01
CA LEU A 117 -4.30 -0.09 -11.35
C LEU A 117 -3.34 1.05 -11.72
N HIS A 118 -2.92 1.84 -10.74
CA HIS A 118 -2.00 2.95 -10.94
C HIS A 118 -0.67 2.70 -10.22
N GLU A 119 0.45 2.95 -10.91
CA GLU A 119 1.77 2.94 -10.29
C GLU A 119 2.05 4.27 -9.59
N ILE A 120 2.53 4.20 -8.35
CA ILE A 120 2.80 5.35 -7.50
C ILE A 120 4.30 5.40 -7.20
N SER A 121 4.88 6.59 -7.32
CA SER A 121 6.30 6.77 -7.00
C SER A 121 6.54 6.66 -5.48
N PRO A 122 7.71 6.17 -5.03
CA PRO A 122 8.07 6.19 -3.62
C PRO A 122 7.99 7.59 -2.99
N ASP A 123 8.25 8.65 -3.76
CA ASP A 123 8.22 10.03 -3.28
C ASP A 123 6.80 10.55 -3.12
N THR A 124 5.85 10.13 -3.96
CA THR A 124 4.42 10.41 -3.77
C THR A 124 3.95 9.89 -2.41
N VAL A 125 4.34 8.65 -2.05
CA VAL A 125 4.04 8.06 -0.74
C VAL A 125 4.67 8.86 0.41
N ARG A 126 5.88 9.38 0.22
CA ARG A 126 6.53 10.25 1.22
C ARG A 126 5.76 11.56 1.37
N VAL A 127 5.46 12.24 0.26
CA VAL A 127 4.72 13.50 0.24
C VAL A 127 3.35 13.35 0.91
N ALA A 128 2.64 12.24 0.67
CA ALA A 128 1.34 11.96 1.28
C ALA A 128 1.35 11.97 2.83
N ARG A 129 2.52 11.76 3.47
CA ARG A 129 2.69 11.88 4.93
C ARG A 129 2.85 13.31 5.43
N TYR A 130 3.14 14.26 4.55
CA TYR A 130 3.40 15.65 4.88
C TYR A 130 2.28 16.54 4.36
N LEU A 131 1.22 16.70 5.16
CA LEU A 131 0.02 17.44 4.75
C LEU A 131 0.29 18.89 4.33
N HIS A 132 1.32 19.55 4.86
CA HIS A 132 1.70 20.90 4.41
C HIS A 132 2.23 20.94 2.97
N LEU A 133 2.85 19.86 2.49
CA LEU A 133 3.27 19.72 1.08
C LEU A 133 2.08 19.32 0.21
N VAL A 134 1.22 18.42 0.70
CA VAL A 134 -0.03 18.07 -0.01
C VAL A 134 -0.91 19.31 -0.19
N GLU A 135 -1.08 20.12 0.86
CA GLU A 135 -1.81 21.39 0.82
C GLU A 135 -1.23 22.35 -0.22
N LYS A 136 0.11 22.43 -0.31
CA LYS A 136 0.77 23.24 -1.35
C LYS A 136 0.34 22.77 -2.75
N LEU A 137 0.32 21.46 -2.99
CA LEU A 137 -0.11 20.91 -4.28
C LEU A 137 -1.60 21.17 -4.55
N VAL A 138 -2.48 20.98 -3.56
CA VAL A 138 -3.92 21.25 -3.69
C VAL A 138 -4.19 22.72 -4.04
N ARG A 139 -3.43 23.67 -3.47
CA ARG A 139 -3.54 25.09 -3.82
C ARG A 139 -3.01 25.42 -5.22
N GLU A 140 -1.92 24.77 -5.63
CA GLU A 140 -1.30 25.00 -6.95
C GLU A 140 -2.07 24.31 -8.09
N ARG A 141 -2.89 23.31 -7.76
CA ARG A 141 -3.65 22.46 -8.70
C ARG A 141 -5.06 22.18 -8.15
N PRO A 142 -5.93 23.21 -8.00
CA PRO A 142 -7.26 23.04 -7.43
C PRO A 142 -8.18 22.12 -8.24
N GLU A 143 -7.88 21.89 -9.52
CA GLU A 143 -8.58 20.93 -10.38
C GLU A 143 -8.57 19.50 -9.83
N ILE A 144 -7.59 19.14 -8.98
CA ILE A 144 -7.54 17.82 -8.34
C ILE A 144 -8.74 17.57 -7.42
N LEU A 145 -9.39 18.62 -6.93
CA LEU A 145 -10.58 18.50 -6.10
C LEU A 145 -11.81 18.05 -6.90
N ALA A 146 -11.86 18.37 -8.20
CA ALA A 146 -12.91 17.85 -9.08
C ALA A 146 -12.73 16.34 -9.30
N GLU A 147 -11.49 15.88 -9.50
CA GLU A 147 -11.16 14.45 -9.60
C GLU A 147 -11.43 13.72 -8.27
N LEU A 148 -11.07 14.33 -7.13
CA LEU A 148 -11.38 13.78 -5.80
C LEU A 148 -12.89 13.57 -5.61
N GLU A 149 -13.72 14.46 -6.14
CA GLU A 149 -15.19 14.36 -6.07
C GLU A 149 -15.75 13.16 -6.82
N GLU A 150 -15.13 12.77 -7.94
CA GLU A 150 -15.52 11.57 -8.69
C GLU A 150 -15.31 10.29 -7.85
N HIS A 151 -14.19 10.22 -7.13
CA HIS A 151 -13.77 9.01 -6.41
C HIS A 151 -14.25 8.95 -4.93
N SER A 152 -14.38 10.09 -4.24
CA SER A 152 -14.66 10.14 -2.79
C SER A 152 -16.13 10.44 -2.48
N LEU A 153 -16.82 9.44 -1.91
CA LEU A 153 -18.17 9.62 -1.35
C LEU A 153 -18.19 10.61 -0.18
N GLU A 154 -17.14 10.59 0.65
CA GLU A 154 -17.00 11.49 1.80
C GLU A 154 -16.87 12.94 1.34
N TYR A 155 -16.04 13.19 0.32
CA TYR A 155 -15.82 14.53 -0.20
C TYR A 155 -17.08 15.10 -0.86
N ARG A 156 -17.80 14.30 -1.65
CA ARG A 156 -19.10 14.69 -2.24
C ARG A 156 -20.08 15.15 -1.15
N GLN A 157 -20.22 14.37 -0.09
CA GLN A 157 -21.11 14.74 1.01
C GLN A 157 -20.65 15.99 1.75
N ALA A 158 -19.34 16.18 1.93
CA ALA A 158 -18.79 17.38 2.56
C ALA A 158 -19.09 18.66 1.75
N ARG A 159 -19.02 18.57 0.42
CA ARG A 159 -19.36 19.68 -0.49
C ARG A 159 -20.84 20.04 -0.46
N GLU A 160 -21.73 19.06 -0.58
CA GLU A 160 -23.19 19.29 -0.54
C GLU A 160 -23.63 20.02 0.75
N LYS A 161 -23.03 19.66 1.90
CA LYS A 161 -23.29 20.31 3.19
C LYS A 161 -22.73 21.73 3.29
N SER A 162 -21.71 22.07 2.51
CA SER A 162 -21.13 23.43 2.50
C SER A 162 -21.91 24.41 1.63
N GLU A 163 -22.76 23.89 0.73
CA GLU A 163 -23.61 24.65 -0.19
C GLU A 163 -25.06 24.79 0.33
N SER A 164 -25.40 24.13 1.45
CA SER A 164 -26.70 24.18 2.15
C SER A 164 -26.69 25.17 3.31
#